data_AF-A0AA97FDF3-F1
#
_entry.id   AF-A0AA97FDF3-F1
#
_cell.length_a   1.000
_cell.length_b   1.000
_cell.length_c   1.000
_cell.angle_alpha   90.00
_cell.angle_beta   90.00
_cell.angle_gamma   90.00
#
_symmetry.space_group_name_H-M   'P 1'
#
loop_
_entity.id
_entity.type
_entity.pdbx_description
1 polymer ?
#
loop_
_entity_poly.entity_id
_entity_poly.type
_entity_poly.pdbx_seq_one_letter_code
_entity_poly.pdbx_strand_id
1 'polypeptide(L)'
;MSVSKPNENRTKIHYFRPKFLFLIILILFILTTPSGASENKSVEILYVNSYHEGLDWSDDITSGIHDYFADYNEISISTEYLDTKHYNSDSYYELLQRLFVEKYSSKSFDLIITSDDSSLNFIMKNRDEIFPKTPVVFCGVNGLSHVFQNETNITGILENLYITETVNAATGINPDLKEFLVVTDNTLTGESYRRIFEEKRTGSNSILKFTHVYDVSINELINKVEDLPANSAVLYIVFNRDKEGRFF
;
A
#
# COMPACT_ATOMS: atom_id res chain seq x y z
N MET A 1 -83.85 47.15 -58.32
CA MET A 1 -83.30 47.81 -57.11
C MET A 1 -82.68 46.74 -56.23
N SER A 2 -81.41 46.92 -55.88
CA SER A 2 -80.54 45.90 -55.29
C SER A 2 -80.89 45.53 -53.85
N VAL A 3 -80.84 44.24 -53.56
CA VAL A 3 -80.91 43.66 -52.20
C VAL A 3 -79.50 43.66 -51.61
N SER A 4 -79.29 44.40 -50.51
CA SER A 4 -78.07 44.35 -49.70
C SER A 4 -78.11 43.15 -48.74
N LYS A 5 -77.10 42.27 -48.80
CA LYS A 5 -76.85 41.22 -47.80
C LYS A 5 -75.94 41.73 -46.67
N PRO A 6 -76.08 41.24 -45.42
CA PRO A 6 -75.21 41.60 -44.32
C PRO A 6 -73.87 40.85 -44.36
N ASN A 7 -72.86 41.49 -43.78
CA ASN A 7 -71.44 41.18 -43.83
C ASN A 7 -71.08 40.16 -42.73
N GLU A 8 -70.70 38.92 -43.08
CA GLU A 8 -70.18 37.92 -42.14
C GLU A 8 -68.65 38.04 -42.00
N ASN A 9 -68.18 38.67 -40.91
CA ASN A 9 -66.79 38.57 -40.48
C ASN A 9 -66.57 37.20 -39.81
N ARG A 10 -65.98 36.25 -40.54
CA ARG A 10 -65.57 34.95 -39.99
C ARG A 10 -64.15 35.01 -39.41
N THR A 11 -64.06 34.92 -38.09
CA THR A 11 -62.81 34.72 -37.34
C THR A 11 -62.19 33.37 -37.72
N LYS A 12 -61.00 33.36 -38.35
CA LYS A 12 -60.28 32.12 -38.71
C LYS A 12 -59.58 31.54 -37.48
N ILE A 13 -60.20 30.58 -36.82
CA ILE A 13 -59.56 29.76 -35.79
C ILE A 13 -58.50 28.87 -36.46
N HIS A 14 -57.22 29.13 -36.19
CA HIS A 14 -56.13 28.29 -36.68
C HIS A 14 -55.96 27.09 -35.75
N TYR A 15 -56.35 25.92 -36.21
CA TYR A 15 -56.10 24.67 -35.49
C TYR A 15 -54.59 24.38 -35.48
N PHE A 16 -53.99 24.48 -34.31
CA PHE A 16 -52.59 24.13 -34.08
C PHE A 16 -52.39 22.64 -34.42
N ARG A 17 -51.58 22.34 -35.44
CA ARG A 17 -51.43 20.97 -35.94
C ARG A 17 -50.73 20.11 -34.89
N PRO A 18 -51.31 18.99 -34.41
CA PRO A 18 -50.73 18.17 -33.34
C PRO A 18 -49.35 17.58 -33.70
N LYS A 19 -49.06 17.46 -35.01
CA LYS A 19 -47.74 17.04 -35.51
C LYS A 19 -46.61 18.03 -35.19
N PHE A 20 -46.91 19.32 -35.10
CA PHE A 20 -45.92 20.34 -34.75
C PHE A 20 -45.59 20.33 -33.26
N LEU A 21 -46.60 20.10 -32.42
CA LEU A 21 -46.42 19.92 -30.97
C LEU A 21 -45.61 18.64 -30.67
N PHE A 22 -45.88 17.55 -31.40
CA PHE A 22 -45.14 16.29 -31.27
C PHE A 22 -43.66 16.43 -31.67
N LEU A 23 -43.37 17.19 -32.73
CA LEU A 23 -42.00 17.47 -33.16
C LEU A 23 -41.23 18.32 -32.13
N ILE A 24 -41.89 19.31 -31.52
CA ILE A 24 -41.30 20.14 -30.47
C ILE A 24 -41.01 19.30 -29.21
N ILE A 25 -41.93 18.42 -28.81
CA ILE A 25 -41.74 17.51 -27.67
C ILE A 25 -40.59 16.53 -27.95
N LEU A 26 -40.47 16.01 -29.18
CA LEU A 26 -39.37 15.13 -29.57
C LEU A 26 -38.01 15.84 -29.53
N ILE A 27 -37.95 17.10 -30.00
CA ILE A 27 -36.74 17.93 -29.95
C ILE A 27 -36.36 18.27 -28.50
N LEU A 28 -37.35 18.59 -27.65
CA LEU A 28 -37.13 18.79 -26.21
C LEU A 28 -36.62 17.51 -25.54
N PHE A 29 -37.13 16.33 -25.92
CA PHE A 29 -36.68 15.05 -25.37
C PHE A 29 -35.21 14.74 -25.73
N ILE A 30 -34.79 15.09 -26.96
CA ILE A 30 -33.40 14.95 -27.43
C ILE A 30 -32.47 15.99 -26.78
N LEU A 31 -32.99 17.17 -26.41
CA LEU A 31 -32.22 18.19 -25.69
C LEU A 31 -32.12 17.91 -24.18
N THR A 32 -33.02 17.09 -23.63
CA THR A 32 -33.00 16.66 -22.22
C THR A 32 -32.35 15.31 -21.99
N THR A 33 -31.93 14.57 -23.03
CA THR A 33 -31.04 13.43 -22.81
C THR A 33 -29.77 14.00 -22.19
N PRO A 34 -29.40 13.61 -20.95
CA PRO A 34 -28.17 14.08 -20.36
C PRO A 34 -27.06 13.73 -21.35
N SER A 35 -26.46 14.76 -21.95
CA SER A 35 -25.23 14.62 -22.71
C SER A 35 -24.31 13.86 -21.78
N GLY A 36 -23.94 12.63 -22.15
CA GLY A 36 -23.21 11.72 -21.29
C GLY A 36 -22.01 12.46 -20.71
N ALA A 37 -22.17 12.93 -19.47
CA ALA A 37 -21.05 13.06 -18.59
C ALA A 37 -20.52 11.64 -18.56
N SER A 38 -19.38 11.41 -19.22
CA SER A 38 -18.55 10.29 -18.90
C SER A 38 -18.44 10.35 -17.38
N GLU A 39 -19.19 9.48 -16.70
CA GLU A 39 -18.94 9.17 -15.31
C GLU A 39 -17.50 8.67 -15.35
N ASN A 40 -16.57 9.57 -15.07
CA ASN A 40 -15.15 9.29 -15.15
C ASN A 40 -14.94 8.31 -14.02
N LYS A 41 -15.10 7.02 -14.33
CA LYS A 41 -15.12 5.96 -13.33
C LYS A 41 -13.80 6.06 -12.60
N SER A 42 -13.85 6.43 -11.32
CA SER A 42 -12.64 6.53 -10.52
C SER A 42 -12.03 5.14 -10.41
N VAL A 43 -10.71 5.06 -10.58
CA VAL A 43 -9.94 3.88 -10.23
C VAL A 43 -9.84 3.85 -8.72
N GLU A 44 -10.41 2.83 -8.10
CA GLU A 44 -10.43 2.68 -6.65
C GLU A 44 -9.26 1.81 -6.20
N ILE A 45 -8.34 2.37 -5.43
CA ILE A 45 -7.19 1.68 -4.86
C ILE A 45 -7.40 1.52 -3.35
N LEU A 46 -7.20 0.30 -2.85
CA LEU A 46 -7.07 0.05 -1.41
C LEU A 46 -5.61 -0.13 -1.07
N TYR A 47 -5.05 0.79 -0.30
CA TYR A 47 -3.74 0.61 0.32
C TYR A 47 -3.91 0.02 1.72
N VAL A 48 -3.28 -1.12 1.98
CA VAL A 48 -3.25 -1.77 3.29
C VAL A 48 -1.83 -1.74 3.83
N ASN A 49 -1.65 -0.94 4.87
CA ASN A 49 -0.39 -0.83 5.60
C ASN A 49 -0.34 -1.86 6.74
N SER A 50 0.78 -2.57 6.88
CA SER A 50 1.01 -3.51 7.99
C SER A 50 0.93 -2.85 9.37
N TYR A 51 1.26 -1.57 9.49
CA TYR A 51 1.52 -0.93 10.79
C TYR A 51 0.55 0.21 11.08
N HIS A 52 0.80 0.98 12.13
CA HIS A 52 0.08 2.23 12.45
C HIS A 52 0.75 3.42 11.78
N GLU A 53 -0.01 4.51 11.65
CA GLU A 53 0.54 5.83 11.34
C GLU A 53 1.46 6.29 12.48
N GLY A 54 2.63 6.84 12.14
CA GLY A 54 3.66 7.28 13.08
C GLY A 54 4.92 6.40 13.08
N LEU A 55 4.97 5.36 12.24
CA LEU A 55 6.17 4.57 12.01
C LEU A 55 6.88 5.08 10.77
N ASP A 56 7.90 5.94 10.96
CA ASP A 56 8.55 6.76 9.92
C ASP A 56 8.70 6.09 8.54
N TRP A 57 9.37 4.94 8.46
CA TRP A 57 9.63 4.29 7.17
C TRP A 57 8.35 3.79 6.47
N SER A 58 7.31 3.47 7.25
CA SER A 58 6.01 3.04 6.75
C SER A 58 5.15 4.23 6.32
N ASP A 59 5.30 5.36 7.03
CA ASP A 59 4.69 6.64 6.66
C ASP A 59 5.31 7.20 5.38
N ASP A 60 6.61 6.98 5.15
CA ASP A 60 7.29 7.32 3.89
C ASP A 60 6.69 6.56 2.69
N ILE A 61 6.36 5.27 2.86
CA ILE A 61 5.66 4.48 1.82
C ILE A 61 4.26 5.04 1.58
N THR A 62 3.53 5.33 2.66
CA THR A 62 2.18 5.89 2.58
C THR A 62 2.20 7.22 1.82
N SER A 63 3.10 8.13 2.20
CA SER A 63 3.27 9.43 1.56
C SER A 63 3.68 9.29 0.10
N GLY A 64 4.64 8.42 -0.22
CA GLY A 64 5.08 8.18 -1.59
C GLY A 64 3.96 7.68 -2.51
N ILE A 65 3.05 6.85 -2.00
CA ILE A 65 1.86 6.38 -2.74
C ILE A 65 0.91 7.57 -2.99
N HIS A 66 0.54 8.30 -1.94
CA HIS A 66 -0.42 9.41 -2.06
C HIS A 66 0.13 10.55 -2.92
N ASP A 67 1.39 10.93 -2.74
CA ASP A 67 2.05 11.99 -3.50
C ASP A 67 2.16 11.64 -4.99
N TYR A 68 2.51 10.39 -5.33
CA TYR A 68 2.59 9.97 -6.73
C TYR A 68 1.23 10.06 -7.42
N PHE A 69 0.15 9.72 -6.73
CA PHE A 69 -1.19 9.71 -7.29
C PHE A 69 -1.95 11.04 -7.10
N ALA A 70 -1.41 12.02 -6.40
CA ALA A 70 -2.08 13.29 -6.08
C ALA A 70 -2.52 14.08 -7.33
N ASP A 71 -1.77 13.97 -8.43
CA ASP A 71 -2.07 14.65 -9.69
C ASP A 71 -3.13 13.92 -10.57
N TYR A 72 -3.57 12.73 -10.16
CA TYR A 72 -4.52 11.90 -10.92
C TYR A 72 -5.92 11.99 -10.30
N ASN A 73 -6.73 12.93 -10.81
CA ASN A 73 -8.08 13.22 -10.30
C ASN A 73 -9.07 12.04 -10.46
N GLU A 74 -8.76 11.08 -11.32
CA GLU A 74 -9.52 9.85 -11.52
C GLU A 74 -9.13 8.71 -10.56
N ILE A 75 -8.14 8.91 -9.68
CA ILE A 75 -7.70 7.88 -8.73
C ILE A 75 -8.17 8.24 -7.32
N SER A 76 -8.76 7.25 -6.64
CA SER A 76 -9.22 7.35 -5.26
C SER A 76 -8.48 6.30 -4.42
N ILE A 77 -7.80 6.73 -3.36
CA ILE A 77 -7.01 5.84 -2.50
C ILE A 77 -7.62 5.80 -1.11
N SER A 78 -8.05 4.61 -0.68
CA SER A 78 -8.44 4.33 0.71
C SER A 78 -7.26 3.67 1.42
N THR A 79 -6.90 4.14 2.62
CA THR A 79 -5.80 3.56 3.42
C THR A 79 -6.35 2.84 4.65
N GLU A 80 -5.88 1.61 4.88
CA GLU A 80 -6.15 0.82 6.08
C GLU A 80 -4.84 0.49 6.80
N TYR A 81 -4.83 0.65 8.12
CA TYR A 81 -3.69 0.33 8.97
C TYR A 81 -4.03 -0.92 9.79
N LEU A 82 -3.22 -1.96 9.66
CA LEU A 82 -3.40 -3.22 10.41
C LEU A 82 -2.77 -3.19 11.81
N ASP A 83 -1.96 -2.18 12.12
CA ASP A 83 -1.35 -1.97 13.44
C ASP A 83 -0.67 -3.21 14.06
N THR A 84 0.04 -4.01 13.23
CA THR A 84 0.52 -5.32 13.67
C THR A 84 1.75 -5.30 14.57
N LYS A 85 2.40 -4.12 14.73
CA LYS A 85 3.43 -3.95 15.76
C LYS A 85 2.84 -3.88 17.17
N HIS A 86 1.61 -3.39 17.33
CA HIS A 86 0.93 -3.37 18.63
C HIS A 86 0.09 -4.64 18.85
N TYR A 87 -0.55 -5.18 17.82
CA TYR A 87 -1.48 -6.31 17.92
C TYR A 87 -1.20 -7.39 16.88
N ASN A 88 -0.86 -8.61 17.31
CA ASN A 88 -0.48 -9.68 16.37
C ASN A 88 -1.03 -11.07 16.74
N SER A 89 -2.03 -11.15 17.63
CA SER A 89 -2.66 -12.43 17.98
C SER A 89 -3.58 -12.94 16.86
N ASP A 90 -3.77 -14.26 16.80
CA ASP A 90 -4.71 -14.87 15.84
C ASP A 90 -6.13 -14.29 15.98
N SER A 91 -6.58 -14.07 17.22
CA SER A 91 -7.88 -13.45 17.52
C SER A 91 -8.02 -12.02 16.98
N TYR A 92 -6.92 -11.28 16.87
CA TYR A 92 -6.91 -9.94 16.29
C TYR A 92 -7.06 -10.02 14.77
N TYR A 93 -6.34 -10.93 14.11
CA TYR A 93 -6.50 -11.16 12.67
C TYR A 93 -7.91 -11.66 12.29
N GLU A 94 -8.54 -12.48 13.12
CA GLU A 94 -9.94 -12.86 12.93
C GLU A 94 -10.90 -11.66 13.04
N LEU A 95 -10.62 -10.73 13.95
CA LEU A 95 -11.40 -9.49 14.07
C LEU A 95 -11.22 -8.60 12.83
N LEU A 96 -9.98 -8.45 12.35
CA LEU A 96 -9.68 -7.71 11.12
C LEU A 96 -10.39 -8.31 9.91
N GLN A 97 -10.40 -9.64 9.76
CA GLN A 97 -11.13 -10.30 8.66
C GLN A 97 -12.61 -9.93 8.68
N ARG A 98 -13.27 -10.09 9.84
CA ARG A 98 -14.70 -9.73 9.97
C ARG A 98 -14.96 -8.26 9.66
N LEU A 99 -14.07 -7.38 10.12
CA LEU A 99 -14.17 -5.94 9.85
C LEU A 99 -14.05 -5.65 8.34
N PHE A 100 -13.09 -6.25 7.65
CA PHE A 100 -12.90 -6.05 6.21
C PHE A 100 -14.06 -6.61 5.39
N VAL A 101 -14.60 -7.78 5.76
CA VAL A 101 -15.82 -8.33 5.14
C VAL A 101 -16.97 -7.35 5.26
N GLU A 102 -17.22 -6.79 6.45
CA GLU A 102 -18.30 -5.83 6.67
C GLU A 102 -18.08 -4.55 5.84
N LYS A 103 -16.88 -3.95 5.92
CA LYS A 103 -16.54 -2.69 5.24
C LYS A 103 -16.61 -2.80 3.72
N TYR A 104 -16.24 -3.95 3.15
CA TYR A 104 -16.00 -4.09 1.72
C TYR A 104 -16.94 -5.07 1.00
N SER A 105 -17.92 -5.66 1.69
CA SER A 105 -18.95 -6.54 1.10
C SER A 105 -19.68 -5.96 -0.13
N SER A 106 -19.79 -4.64 -0.21
CA SER A 106 -20.45 -3.91 -1.31
C SER A 106 -19.52 -2.94 -2.06
N LYS A 107 -18.21 -2.99 -1.79
CA LYS A 107 -17.20 -2.14 -2.44
C LYS A 107 -16.21 -3.00 -3.21
N SER A 108 -15.99 -2.68 -4.48
CA SER A 108 -14.92 -3.26 -5.29
C SER A 108 -13.74 -2.30 -5.40
N PHE A 109 -12.54 -2.85 -5.46
CA PHE A 109 -11.32 -2.10 -5.77
C PHE A 109 -10.76 -2.58 -7.09
N ASP A 110 -10.14 -1.68 -7.84
CA ASP A 110 -9.42 -2.00 -9.08
C ASP A 110 -7.99 -2.47 -8.79
N LEU A 111 -7.43 -2.10 -7.64
CA LEU A 111 -6.10 -2.50 -7.17
C LEU A 111 -6.03 -2.53 -5.64
N ILE A 112 -5.28 -3.51 -5.10
CA ILE A 112 -4.84 -3.52 -3.71
C ILE A 112 -3.34 -3.31 -3.66
N ILE A 113 -2.89 -2.36 -2.87
CA ILE A 113 -1.47 -2.16 -2.55
C ILE A 113 -1.24 -2.63 -1.12
N THR A 114 -0.18 -3.41 -0.87
CA THR A 114 0.20 -3.87 0.46
C THR A 114 1.64 -3.49 0.79
N SER A 115 1.92 -3.02 2.01
CA SER A 115 3.29 -2.78 2.49
C SER A 115 3.69 -3.75 3.59
N ASP A 116 4.82 -4.43 3.40
CA ASP A 116 5.41 -5.43 4.29
C ASP A 116 4.58 -6.73 4.46
N ASP A 117 5.16 -7.71 5.14
CA ASP A 117 4.70 -9.09 5.22
C ASP A 117 3.31 -9.23 5.84
N SER A 118 2.96 -8.42 6.85
CA SER A 118 1.71 -8.60 7.60
C SER A 118 0.48 -8.30 6.73
N SER A 119 0.51 -7.18 6.00
CA SER A 119 -0.57 -6.77 5.10
C SER A 119 -0.70 -7.69 3.91
N LEU A 120 0.43 -8.11 3.31
CA LEU A 120 0.42 -9.07 2.21
C LEU A 120 -0.17 -10.41 2.67
N ASN A 121 0.31 -10.97 3.78
CA ASN A 121 -0.19 -12.24 4.31
C ASN A 121 -1.68 -12.17 4.66
N PHE A 122 -2.13 -11.07 5.27
CA PHE A 122 -3.54 -10.85 5.59
C PHE A 122 -4.40 -10.80 4.32
N ILE A 123 -4.01 -10.02 3.32
CA ILE A 123 -4.73 -9.95 2.04
C ILE A 123 -4.74 -11.31 1.39
N MET A 124 -3.61 -11.99 1.29
CA MET A 124 -3.51 -13.29 0.62
C MET A 124 -4.37 -14.38 1.26
N LYS A 125 -4.45 -14.40 2.59
CA LYS A 125 -5.29 -15.36 3.32
C LYS A 125 -6.79 -15.14 3.06
N ASN A 126 -7.21 -13.90 2.83
CA ASN A 126 -8.63 -13.51 2.79
C ASN A 126 -9.10 -13.02 1.40
N ARG A 127 -8.21 -12.95 0.40
CA ARG A 127 -8.44 -12.31 -0.89
C ARG A 127 -9.62 -12.91 -1.64
N ASP A 128 -9.73 -14.22 -1.68
CA ASP A 128 -10.79 -14.88 -2.45
C ASP A 128 -12.18 -14.60 -1.89
N GLU A 129 -12.28 -14.34 -0.58
CA GLU A 129 -13.53 -14.00 0.10
C GLU A 129 -13.83 -12.50 -0.02
N ILE A 130 -12.84 -11.65 0.27
CA ILE A 130 -13.05 -10.20 0.44
C ILE A 130 -12.84 -9.43 -0.87
N PHE A 131 -11.86 -9.83 -1.69
CA PHE A 131 -11.42 -9.09 -2.87
C PHE A 131 -11.18 -10.01 -4.09
N PRO A 132 -12.17 -10.84 -4.47
CA PRO A 132 -11.97 -11.87 -5.47
C PRO A 132 -11.42 -11.29 -6.79
N LYS A 133 -10.31 -11.87 -7.28
CA LYS A 133 -9.62 -11.52 -8.54
C LYS A 133 -8.97 -10.13 -8.60
N THR A 134 -9.09 -9.30 -7.56
CA THR A 134 -8.49 -7.95 -7.51
C THR A 134 -6.96 -8.06 -7.55
N PRO A 135 -6.26 -7.36 -8.46
CA PRO A 135 -4.81 -7.44 -8.52
C PRO A 135 -4.18 -6.89 -7.24
N VAL A 136 -3.05 -7.48 -6.83
CA VAL A 136 -2.30 -7.07 -5.64
C VAL A 136 -0.89 -6.65 -6.04
N VAL A 137 -0.48 -5.45 -5.62
CA VAL A 137 0.89 -4.95 -5.73
C VAL A 137 1.49 -4.82 -4.34
N PHE A 138 2.52 -5.58 -4.02
CA PHE A 138 3.20 -5.51 -2.73
C PHE A 138 4.49 -4.68 -2.77
N CYS A 139 4.91 -4.14 -1.62
CA CYS A 139 6.21 -3.50 -1.45
C CYS A 139 6.80 -3.80 -0.07
N GLY A 140 8.12 -3.82 0.05
CA GLY A 140 8.81 -3.97 1.34
C GLY A 140 8.66 -5.35 1.98
N VAL A 141 8.49 -6.41 1.17
CA VAL A 141 8.23 -7.78 1.64
C VAL A 141 9.54 -8.57 1.74
N ASN A 142 9.73 -9.29 2.85
CA ASN A 142 10.95 -10.03 3.12
C ASN A 142 10.83 -11.51 2.69
N GLY A 143 11.60 -11.94 1.69
CA GLY A 143 11.83 -13.36 1.43
C GLY A 143 10.65 -14.21 0.92
N LEU A 144 9.49 -13.62 0.59
CA LEU A 144 8.29 -14.38 0.15
C LEU A 144 8.22 -14.69 -1.36
N SER A 145 9.33 -14.64 -2.09
CA SER A 145 9.35 -14.80 -3.55
C SER A 145 8.81 -16.14 -4.06
N HIS A 146 8.74 -17.17 -3.21
CA HIS A 146 8.29 -18.52 -3.58
C HIS A 146 6.77 -18.73 -3.44
N VAL A 147 6.09 -17.93 -2.63
CA VAL A 147 4.70 -18.20 -2.23
C VAL A 147 3.70 -17.87 -3.36
N PHE A 148 4.08 -17.00 -4.29
CA PHE A 148 3.18 -16.45 -5.31
C PHE A 148 3.59 -16.80 -6.76
N GLN A 149 4.56 -17.70 -6.95
CA GLN A 149 5.09 -18.00 -8.30
C GLN A 149 4.04 -18.53 -9.29
N ASN A 150 2.91 -19.04 -8.79
CA ASN A 150 1.83 -19.58 -9.60
C ASN A 150 0.60 -18.64 -9.69
N GLU A 151 0.64 -17.47 -9.06
CA GLU A 151 -0.47 -16.51 -9.04
C GLU A 151 -0.28 -15.45 -10.14
N THR A 152 -1.29 -15.25 -10.97
CA THR A 152 -1.17 -14.39 -12.17
C THR A 152 -1.55 -12.92 -11.95
N ASN A 153 -2.12 -12.58 -10.80
CA ASN A 153 -2.61 -11.23 -10.46
C ASN A 153 -1.92 -10.65 -9.21
N ILE A 154 -0.67 -11.05 -8.96
CA ILE A 154 0.12 -10.57 -7.82
C ILE A 154 1.51 -10.20 -8.33
N THR A 155 1.96 -8.99 -7.99
CA THR A 155 3.31 -8.53 -8.30
C THR A 155 3.79 -7.57 -7.22
N GLY A 156 5.03 -7.11 -7.28
CA GLY A 156 5.54 -6.19 -6.27
C GLY A 156 7.04 -6.04 -6.22
N ILE A 157 7.49 -5.33 -5.20
CA ILE A 157 8.88 -5.03 -4.90
C ILE A 157 9.26 -5.78 -3.63
N LEU A 158 10.24 -6.67 -3.75
CA LEU A 158 10.83 -7.37 -2.60
C LEU A 158 11.83 -6.47 -1.88
N GLU A 159 11.84 -6.55 -0.56
CA GLU A 159 12.93 -6.01 0.24
C GLU A 159 14.14 -6.93 0.13
N ASN A 160 15.32 -6.34 -0.09
CA ASN A 160 16.55 -7.10 -0.20
C ASN A 160 17.64 -6.47 0.68
N LEU A 161 18.05 -7.21 1.71
CA LEU A 161 19.23 -6.84 2.48
C LEU A 161 20.52 -7.15 1.70
N TYR A 162 21.25 -6.12 1.29
CA TYR A 162 22.54 -6.22 0.59
C TYR A 162 23.70 -6.39 1.58
N ILE A 163 23.65 -7.44 2.41
CA ILE A 163 24.62 -7.67 3.49
C ILE A 163 26.04 -7.84 2.93
N THR A 164 26.20 -8.68 1.91
CA THR A 164 27.52 -8.99 1.34
C THR A 164 28.14 -7.76 0.67
N GLU A 165 27.35 -7.02 -0.09
CA GLU A 165 27.76 -5.80 -0.76
C GLU A 165 28.12 -4.71 0.25
N THR A 166 27.35 -4.58 1.34
CA THR A 166 27.63 -3.63 2.43
C THR A 166 28.94 -3.96 3.14
N VAL A 167 29.19 -5.23 3.46
CA VAL A 167 30.44 -5.69 4.06
C VAL A 167 31.62 -5.46 3.11
N ASN A 168 31.46 -5.77 1.82
CA ASN A 168 32.50 -5.55 0.81
C ASN A 168 32.81 -4.06 0.61
N ALA A 169 31.79 -3.20 0.62
CA ALA A 169 31.98 -1.76 0.57
C ALA A 169 32.73 -1.25 1.81
N ALA A 170 32.33 -1.67 3.01
CA ALA A 170 32.97 -1.28 4.25
C ALA A 170 34.45 -1.71 4.32
N THR A 171 34.77 -2.92 3.90
CA THR A 171 36.15 -3.42 3.82
C THR A 171 36.98 -2.77 2.70
N GLY A 172 36.34 -2.35 1.60
CA GLY A 172 37.00 -1.55 0.57
C GLY A 172 37.33 -0.13 1.04
N ILE A 173 36.48 0.47 1.89
CA ILE A 173 36.71 1.79 2.48
C ILE A 173 37.75 1.72 3.61
N ASN A 174 37.68 0.70 4.47
CA ASN A 174 38.62 0.48 5.57
C ASN A 174 39.30 -0.90 5.42
N PRO A 175 40.47 -0.96 4.77
CA PRO A 175 41.19 -2.22 4.56
C PRO A 175 41.67 -2.91 5.84
N ASP A 176 41.81 -2.18 6.95
CA ASP A 176 42.25 -2.71 8.24
C ASP A 176 41.09 -3.30 9.07
N LEU A 177 39.85 -3.22 8.57
CA LEU A 177 38.64 -3.69 9.25
C LEU A 177 38.71 -5.21 9.49
N LYS A 178 38.53 -5.64 10.75
CA LYS A 178 38.58 -7.07 11.13
C LYS A 178 37.30 -7.59 11.76
N GLU A 179 36.46 -6.71 12.32
CA GLU A 179 35.21 -7.17 12.93
C GLU A 179 34.04 -6.21 12.73
N PHE A 180 32.85 -6.79 12.71
CA PHE A 180 31.59 -6.08 12.70
C PHE A 180 30.81 -6.40 13.97
N LEU A 181 30.29 -5.36 14.61
CA LEU A 181 29.20 -5.46 15.57
C LEU A 181 27.88 -5.41 14.80
N VAL A 182 27.18 -6.53 14.70
CA VAL A 182 25.90 -6.64 13.99
C VAL A 182 24.77 -6.34 14.97
N VAL A 183 24.12 -5.19 14.78
CA VAL A 183 23.07 -4.70 15.67
C VAL A 183 21.71 -5.01 15.08
N THR A 184 20.95 -5.80 15.83
CA THR A 184 19.53 -6.12 15.62
C THR A 184 18.79 -5.93 16.96
N ASP A 185 17.49 -6.17 17.05
CA ASP A 185 16.76 -6.23 18.33
C ASP A 185 16.16 -7.62 18.60
N ASN A 186 15.57 -7.84 19.77
CA ASN A 186 14.96 -9.12 20.13
C ASN A 186 13.50 -9.26 19.62
N THR A 187 13.12 -8.51 18.58
CA THR A 187 11.80 -8.63 17.95
C THR A 187 11.80 -9.73 16.89
N LEU A 188 10.60 -10.12 16.41
CA LEU A 188 10.45 -11.05 15.28
C LEU A 188 11.15 -10.52 14.02
N THR A 189 11.10 -9.20 13.78
CA THR A 189 11.81 -8.55 12.66
C THR A 189 13.33 -8.69 12.84
N GLY A 190 13.85 -8.40 14.04
CA GLY A 190 15.26 -8.58 14.35
C GLY A 190 15.73 -10.03 14.19
N GLU A 191 14.93 -11.01 14.60
CA GLU A 191 15.21 -12.43 14.39
C GLU A 191 15.26 -12.81 12.90
N SER A 192 14.28 -12.36 12.11
CA SER A 192 14.24 -12.58 10.67
C SER A 192 15.49 -12.03 10.00
N TYR A 193 15.88 -10.79 10.31
CA TYR A 193 17.07 -10.18 9.74
C TYR A 193 18.38 -10.85 10.19
N ARG A 194 18.47 -11.37 11.43
CA ARG A 194 19.62 -12.19 11.83
C ARG A 194 19.73 -13.45 10.97
N ARG A 195 18.61 -14.11 10.67
CA ARG A 195 18.61 -15.29 9.79
C ARG A 195 19.02 -14.94 8.36
N ILE A 196 18.50 -13.85 7.79
CA ILE A 196 18.88 -13.36 6.46
C ILE A 196 20.37 -13.01 6.42
N PHE A 197 20.88 -12.38 7.49
CA PHE A 197 22.30 -12.08 7.63
C PHE A 197 23.15 -13.35 7.61
N GLU A 198 22.80 -14.37 8.40
CA GLU A 198 23.52 -15.64 8.43
C GLU A 198 23.52 -16.36 7.08
N GLU A 199 22.40 -16.31 6.34
CA GLU A 199 22.30 -16.87 5.00
C GLU A 199 23.22 -16.15 4.01
N LYS A 200 23.19 -14.81 4.01
CA LYS A 200 23.90 -13.99 3.03
C LYS A 200 25.38 -13.78 3.34
N ARG A 201 25.78 -13.78 4.61
CA ARG A 201 27.18 -13.56 5.01
C ARG A 201 28.12 -14.66 4.51
N THR A 202 27.60 -15.81 4.09
CA THR A 202 28.40 -16.94 3.59
C THR A 202 29.26 -16.58 2.37
N GLY A 203 28.94 -15.48 1.66
CA GLY A 203 29.78 -14.91 0.59
C GLY A 203 30.82 -13.87 1.04
N SER A 204 30.93 -13.56 2.34
CA SER A 204 31.87 -12.58 2.88
C SER A 204 33.22 -13.19 3.27
N ASN A 205 34.27 -12.36 3.33
CA ASN A 205 35.64 -12.78 3.63
C ASN A 205 35.71 -13.51 4.99
N SER A 206 36.16 -14.77 4.98
CA SER A 206 36.16 -15.68 6.16
C SER A 206 37.03 -15.21 7.33
N ILE A 207 37.82 -14.15 7.12
CA ILE A 207 38.70 -13.53 8.11
C ILE A 207 37.94 -12.54 9.01
N LEU A 208 36.78 -12.04 8.56
CA LEU A 208 35.98 -11.06 9.30
C LEU A 208 35.22 -11.74 10.44
N LYS A 209 35.34 -11.17 11.65
CA LYS A 209 34.56 -11.58 12.81
C LYS A 209 33.24 -10.81 12.88
N PHE A 210 32.13 -11.51 13.05
CA PHE A 210 30.82 -10.90 13.26
C PHE A 210 30.34 -11.18 14.68
N THR A 211 30.03 -10.13 15.43
CA THR A 211 29.52 -10.21 16.81
C THR A 211 28.10 -9.67 16.84
N HIS A 212 27.11 -10.51 17.15
CA HIS A 212 25.71 -10.11 17.19
C HIS A 212 25.33 -9.47 18.52
N VAL A 213 24.56 -8.39 18.46
CA VAL A 213 23.94 -7.72 19.61
C VAL A 213 22.45 -7.57 19.30
N TYR A 214 21.60 -8.07 20.20
CA TYR A 214 20.15 -8.06 20.00
C TYR A 214 19.29 -8.04 21.27
N ASP A 215 19.78 -8.53 22.39
CA ASP A 215 19.06 -8.54 23.67
C ASP A 215 19.76 -7.65 24.70
N VAL A 216 19.78 -6.35 24.42
CA VAL A 216 20.48 -5.33 25.23
C VAL A 216 19.58 -4.11 25.46
N SER A 217 19.87 -3.34 26.50
CA SER A 217 19.32 -1.97 26.62
C SER A 217 20.08 -1.01 25.69
N ILE A 218 19.49 0.14 25.36
CA ILE A 218 20.21 1.15 24.54
C ILE A 218 21.52 1.59 25.20
N ASN A 219 21.57 1.70 26.52
CA ASN A 219 22.78 2.07 27.26
C ASN A 219 23.86 0.99 27.15
N GLU A 220 23.47 -0.29 27.20
CA GLU A 220 24.41 -1.40 26.98
C GLU A 220 24.90 -1.45 25.54
N LEU A 221 24.06 -1.13 24.56
CA LEU A 221 24.47 -1.01 23.16
C LEU A 221 25.49 0.11 22.99
N ILE A 222 25.25 1.29 23.56
CA ILE A 222 26.18 2.43 23.52
C ILE A 222 27.53 2.02 24.13
N ASN A 223 27.54 1.45 25.33
CA ASN A 223 28.78 0.99 25.98
C ASN A 223 29.55 -0.01 25.11
N LYS A 224 28.83 -0.96 24.47
CA LYS A 224 29.45 -1.93 23.55
C LYS A 224 30.10 -1.26 22.34
N VAL A 225 29.49 -0.19 21.82
CA VAL A 225 30.03 0.57 20.68
C VAL A 225 31.24 1.40 21.12
N GLU A 226 31.22 1.98 22.32
CA GLU A 226 32.37 2.73 22.89
C GLU A 226 33.60 1.84 23.12
N ASP A 227 33.38 0.58 23.51
CA ASP A 227 34.44 -0.40 23.75
C ASP A 227 34.97 -1.07 22.46
N LEU A 228 34.45 -0.72 21.28
CA LEU A 228 34.90 -1.34 20.02
C LEU A 228 36.36 -0.96 19.69
N PRO A 229 37.19 -1.93 19.28
CA PRO A 229 38.49 -1.66 18.70
C PRO A 229 38.42 -0.71 17.49
N ALA A 230 39.49 0.03 17.25
CA ALA A 230 39.57 0.99 16.13
C ALA A 230 39.40 0.34 14.74
N ASN A 231 39.62 -0.97 14.64
CA ASN A 231 39.50 -1.77 13.43
C ASN A 231 38.17 -2.54 13.36
N SER A 232 37.12 -1.96 13.93
CA SER A 232 35.77 -2.51 13.99
C SER A 232 34.77 -1.56 13.34
N ALA A 233 33.65 -2.11 12.86
CA ALA A 233 32.53 -1.34 12.31
C ALA A 233 31.21 -1.80 12.93
N VAL A 234 30.23 -0.91 12.99
CA VAL A 234 28.88 -1.25 13.39
C VAL A 234 28.06 -1.49 12.13
N LEU A 235 27.54 -2.71 11.97
CA LEU A 235 26.52 -3.02 10.98
C LEU A 235 25.15 -2.91 11.65
N TYR A 236 24.56 -1.72 11.58
CA TYR A 236 23.25 -1.43 12.17
C TYR A 236 22.14 -1.86 11.22
N ILE A 237 21.40 -2.92 11.56
CA ILE A 237 20.33 -3.45 10.73
C ILE A 237 18.96 -2.97 11.24
N VAL A 238 18.66 -3.21 12.52
CA VAL A 238 17.40 -2.76 13.15
C VAL A 238 17.57 -2.64 14.67
N PHE A 239 16.97 -1.66 15.31
CA PHE A 239 16.91 -1.59 16.78
C PHE A 239 15.68 -0.81 17.24
N ASN A 240 14.49 -1.38 17.04
CA ASN A 240 13.24 -0.70 17.31
C ASN A 240 12.81 -0.84 18.77
N ARG A 241 13.25 -1.92 19.44
CA ARG A 241 12.87 -2.21 20.83
C ARG A 241 14.05 -2.75 21.62
N ASP A 242 14.36 -2.14 22.76
CA ASP A 242 15.38 -2.65 23.67
C ASP A 242 14.83 -3.72 24.64
N LYS A 243 15.73 -4.37 25.39
CA LYS A 243 15.34 -5.41 26.37
C LYS A 243 14.47 -4.89 27.52
N GLU A 244 14.47 -3.58 27.77
CA GLU A 244 13.67 -2.93 28.81
C GLU A 244 12.26 -2.59 28.30
N GLY A 245 12.00 -2.81 27.00
CA GLY A 245 10.70 -2.55 26.37
C GLY A 245 10.53 -1.11 25.87
N ARG A 246 11.60 -0.33 25.78
CA ARG A 246 11.56 1.00 25.16
C ARG A 246 11.59 0.88 23.65
N PHE A 247 10.81 1.74 22.99
CA PHE A 247 10.76 1.85 21.54
C PHE A 247 11.58 3.05 21.06
N PHE A 248 12.20 2.92 19.89
CA PHE A 248 13.05 3.92 19.24
C PHE A 248 12.64 4.12 17.79
#